data_AF-A0A5C8K4H1-F1
#
_entry.id   AF-A0A5C8K4H1-F1
#
_cell.length_a   1.000
_cell.length_b   1.000
_cell.length_c   1.000
_cell.angle_alpha   90.00
_cell.angle_beta   90.00
_cell.angle_gamma   90.00
#
_symmetry.space_group_name_H-M   'P 1'
#
loop_
_entity.id
_entity.type
_entity.pdbx_description
1 polymer ?
#
loop_
_entity_poly.entity_id
_entity_poly.type
_entity_poly.pdbx_seq_one_letter_code
_entity_poly.pdbx_strand_id
1 'polypeptide(L)'
;MVFLVAPPAGALALPTPAQLVSNLDLECFKTSPYQPPAVGLALRHINPVLVGLPIEQVSLGARDQLCVPVAKNDVIPPDGVLDFVRYVDLSCYRVTGSSMDKSLVLSHLNRVLSDLPRKQVLLNRPEQLCVPVAKNGVLPPAEVLRVVRHIDLLCYGATPNVPMNRPLALRQLNPVLVGKIPPADVRVGYSRQLCVPVYKGGDNIPPEVMDLVRWIDLEKYDITAREMAPVDLTLRHLNPVLARLPEEKATLTAAVQLGVPVAKDGRIPPG
;
A
#
# COMPACT_ATOMS: atom_id res chain seq x y z
N MET A 1 -40.63 31.84 9.05
CA MET A 1 -39.81 30.62 9.08
C MET A 1 -38.61 30.86 8.17
N VAL A 2 -37.40 30.94 8.74
CA VAL A 2 -36.15 31.07 7.98
C VAL A 2 -35.60 29.65 7.82
N PHE A 3 -35.61 29.13 6.59
CA PHE A 3 -34.94 27.87 6.27
C PHE A 3 -33.43 28.14 6.20
N LEU A 4 -32.69 27.62 7.18
CA LEU A 4 -31.23 27.53 7.11
C LEU A 4 -30.89 26.44 6.10
N VAL A 5 -30.56 26.85 4.87
CA VAL A 5 -29.95 25.98 3.86
C VAL A 5 -28.52 25.73 4.31
N ALA A 6 -28.25 24.54 4.83
CA ALA A 6 -26.87 24.11 5.07
C ALA A 6 -26.13 24.08 3.73
N PRO A 7 -24.95 24.69 3.61
CA PRO A 7 -24.17 24.60 2.39
C PRO A 7 -23.83 23.12 2.12
N PRO A 8 -23.87 22.67 0.86
CA PRO A 8 -23.46 21.30 0.53
C PRO A 8 -22.00 21.12 0.99
N ALA A 9 -21.74 20.04 1.72
CA ALA A 9 -20.38 19.65 2.06
C ALA A 9 -19.57 19.54 0.76
N GLY A 10 -18.57 20.41 0.59
CA GLY A 10 -17.74 20.42 -0.61
C GLY A 10 -17.02 19.08 -0.76
N ALA A 11 -17.08 18.51 -1.97
CA ALA A 11 -16.34 17.29 -2.29
C ALA A 11 -14.84 17.51 -2.02
N LEU A 12 -14.18 16.55 -1.36
CA LEU A 12 -12.74 16.61 -1.14
C LEU A 12 -12.04 16.62 -2.50
N ALA A 13 -11.17 17.61 -2.71
CA ALA A 13 -10.33 17.66 -3.91
C ALA A 13 -9.36 16.47 -3.89
N LEU A 14 -9.21 15.79 -5.03
CA LEU A 14 -8.22 14.73 -5.16
C LEU A 14 -6.81 15.33 -5.05
N PRO A 15 -5.89 14.69 -4.30
CA PRO A 15 -4.48 15.10 -4.29
C PRO A 15 -3.86 14.86 -5.67
N THR A 16 -2.76 15.54 -5.98
CA THR A 16 -1.97 15.17 -7.17
C THR A 16 -1.30 13.80 -6.97
N PRO A 17 -0.94 13.08 -8.05
CA PRO A 17 -0.19 11.83 -7.91
C PRO A 17 1.08 11.97 -7.07
N ALA A 18 1.86 13.04 -7.28
CA ALA A 18 3.06 13.31 -6.49
C ALA A 18 2.75 13.52 -5.00
N GLN A 19 1.69 14.27 -4.70
CA GLN A 19 1.25 14.52 -3.32
C GLN A 19 0.83 13.23 -2.62
N LEU A 20 0.02 12.38 -3.26
CA LEU A 20 -0.43 11.12 -2.68
C LEU A 20 0.74 10.14 -2.47
N VAL A 21 1.50 9.86 -3.53
CA VAL A 21 2.51 8.80 -3.52
C VAL A 21 3.68 9.15 -2.61
N SER A 22 4.18 10.38 -2.63
CA SER A 22 5.36 10.76 -1.83
C SER A 22 5.12 10.70 -0.33
N ASN A 23 3.85 10.71 0.09
CA ASN A 23 3.40 10.66 1.48
C ASN A 23 2.84 9.28 1.89
N LEU A 24 2.89 8.28 1.01
CA LEU A 24 2.35 6.95 1.28
C LEU A 24 3.44 6.00 1.77
N ASP A 25 3.64 5.97 3.08
CA ASP A 25 4.47 4.96 3.75
C ASP A 25 3.58 3.97 4.50
N LEU A 26 3.91 2.68 4.39
CA LEU A 26 3.13 1.61 4.99
C LEU A 26 4.00 0.77 5.92
N GLU A 27 3.60 0.64 7.18
CA GLU A 27 4.16 -0.35 8.09
C GLU A 27 3.37 -1.65 7.96
N CYS A 28 4.08 -2.75 7.70
CA CYS A 28 3.51 -4.07 7.47
C CYS A 28 3.70 -4.97 8.68
N PHE A 29 2.59 -5.51 9.17
CA PHE A 29 2.54 -6.34 10.35
C PHE A 29 2.32 -7.80 9.98
N LYS A 30 3.01 -8.70 10.68
CA LYS A 30 2.69 -10.12 10.67
C LYS A 30 1.32 -10.33 11.30
N THR A 31 0.47 -11.10 10.62
CA THR A 31 -0.90 -11.39 11.07
C THR A 31 -1.06 -12.83 11.56
N SER A 32 -2.11 -13.08 12.33
CA SER A 32 -2.62 -14.43 12.54
C SER A 32 -2.93 -15.10 11.19
N PRO A 33 -2.68 -16.42 11.04
CA PRO A 33 -2.95 -17.12 9.78
C PRO A 33 -4.39 -16.96 9.32
N TYR A 34 -4.58 -16.76 8.02
CA TYR A 34 -5.89 -16.74 7.37
C TYR A 34 -5.75 -17.24 5.94
N GLN A 35 -6.65 -18.15 5.54
CA GLN A 35 -6.72 -18.68 4.18
C GLN A 35 -8.04 -18.21 3.55
N PRO A 36 -8.01 -17.32 2.55
CA PRO A 36 -9.21 -16.97 1.79
C PRO A 36 -9.69 -18.17 0.95
N PRO A 37 -10.96 -18.15 0.51
CA PRO A 37 -11.41 -19.00 -0.59
C PRO A 37 -10.47 -18.88 -1.79
N ALA A 38 -10.22 -20.00 -2.48
CA ALA A 38 -9.36 -20.00 -3.65
C ALA A 38 -9.99 -19.15 -4.77
N VAL A 39 -9.28 -18.10 -5.20
CA VAL A 39 -9.70 -17.20 -6.28
C VAL A 39 -8.55 -17.04 -7.27
N GLY A 40 -8.80 -17.38 -8.53
CA GLY A 40 -7.92 -17.05 -9.64
C GLY A 40 -8.17 -15.63 -10.14
N LEU A 41 -7.11 -14.86 -10.35
CA LEU A 41 -7.17 -13.47 -10.76
C LEU A 41 -6.27 -13.23 -11.98
N ALA A 42 -6.83 -12.54 -12.97
CA ALA A 42 -6.08 -11.95 -14.06
C ALA A 42 -5.69 -10.52 -13.67
N LEU A 43 -4.40 -10.22 -13.63
CA LEU A 43 -3.84 -8.93 -13.24
C LEU A 43 -3.16 -8.24 -14.42
N ARG A 44 -3.43 -6.95 -14.61
CA ARG A 44 -2.70 -6.12 -15.57
C ARG A 44 -2.00 -4.98 -14.85
N HIS A 45 -0.72 -4.79 -15.17
CA HIS A 45 0.06 -3.66 -14.70
C HIS A 45 -0.48 -2.34 -15.27
N ILE A 46 -0.64 -1.35 -14.39
CA ILE A 46 -1.10 0.00 -14.78
C ILE A 46 -0.01 1.05 -14.67
N ASN A 47 1.11 0.69 -14.04
CA ASN A 47 2.25 1.57 -13.98
C ASN A 47 2.76 1.95 -15.38
N PRO A 48 3.05 3.24 -15.65
CA PRO A 48 3.55 3.68 -16.97
C PRO A 48 4.79 2.94 -17.48
N VAL A 49 5.67 2.46 -16.58
CA VAL A 49 6.90 1.74 -16.92
C VAL A 49 6.64 0.26 -17.21
N LEU A 50 5.55 -0.31 -16.69
CA LEU A 50 5.25 -1.74 -16.71
C LEU A 50 3.99 -2.11 -17.51
N VAL A 51 3.25 -1.14 -18.03
CA VAL A 51 1.96 -1.36 -18.73
C VAL A 51 2.05 -2.27 -19.97
N GLY A 52 3.24 -2.35 -20.58
CA GLY A 52 3.49 -3.23 -21.73
C GLY A 52 3.74 -4.69 -21.38
N LEU A 53 3.76 -5.05 -20.10
CA LEU A 53 3.96 -6.44 -19.67
C LEU A 53 2.71 -7.29 -19.90
N PRO A 54 2.87 -8.62 -20.07
CA PRO A 54 1.74 -9.54 -20.19
C PRO A 54 0.79 -9.48 -18.99
N ILE A 55 -0.44 -9.94 -19.20
CA ILE A 55 -1.40 -10.19 -18.11
C ILE A 55 -0.87 -11.34 -17.27
N GLU A 56 -0.81 -11.13 -15.95
CA GLU A 56 -0.42 -12.15 -14.98
C GLU A 56 -1.65 -12.92 -14.52
N GLN A 57 -1.50 -14.24 -14.38
CA GLN A 57 -2.50 -15.09 -13.75
C GLN A 57 -1.99 -15.50 -12.38
N VAL A 58 -2.72 -15.15 -11.34
CA VAL A 58 -2.34 -15.49 -9.95
C VAL A 58 -3.48 -16.19 -9.23
N SER A 59 -3.13 -17.00 -8.24
CA SER A 59 -4.07 -17.58 -7.29
C SER A 59 -3.84 -16.97 -5.90
N LEU A 60 -4.91 -16.55 -5.24
CA LEU A 60 -4.84 -15.99 -3.90
C LEU A 60 -4.57 -17.09 -2.86
N GLY A 61 -3.39 -17.03 -2.23
CA GLY A 61 -2.99 -17.89 -1.13
C GLY A 61 -3.33 -17.30 0.24
N ALA A 62 -2.69 -17.83 1.29
CA ALA A 62 -2.87 -17.33 2.65
C ALA A 62 -2.43 -15.87 2.81
N ARG A 63 -3.13 -15.12 3.67
CA ARG A 63 -2.70 -13.81 4.15
C ARG A 63 -1.51 -14.00 5.09
N ASP A 64 -0.46 -13.23 4.90
CA ASP A 64 0.66 -13.19 5.84
C ASP A 64 0.85 -11.81 6.49
N GLN A 65 0.45 -10.73 5.82
CA GLN A 65 0.66 -9.37 6.30
C GLN A 65 -0.56 -8.46 6.17
N LEU A 66 -0.60 -7.45 7.05
CA LEU A 66 -1.46 -6.28 6.92
C LEU A 66 -0.57 -5.04 6.96
N CYS A 67 -0.59 -4.25 5.89
CA CYS A 67 0.16 -3.01 5.76
C CYS A 67 -0.76 -1.81 6.02
N VAL A 68 -0.33 -0.88 6.86
CA VAL A 68 -1.13 0.27 7.33
C VAL A 68 -0.30 1.55 7.29
N PRO A 69 -0.95 2.72 7.11
CA PRO A 69 -0.25 3.96 6.86
C PRO A 69 0.44 4.49 8.10
N VAL A 70 1.69 4.94 7.93
CA VAL A 70 2.51 5.54 8.98
C VAL A 70 3.15 6.84 8.50
N ALA A 71 3.43 7.73 9.45
CA ALA A 71 4.35 8.84 9.25
C ALA A 71 5.76 8.44 9.69
N LYS A 72 6.77 9.04 9.06
CA LYS A 72 8.18 8.80 9.37
C LYS A 72 8.83 10.06 9.91
N ASN A 73 9.55 9.94 11.03
CA ASN A 73 10.25 11.04 11.71
C ASN A 73 9.36 12.27 11.94
N ASP A 74 8.11 12.02 12.38
CA ASP A 74 7.06 13.03 12.61
C ASP A 74 6.71 13.92 11.40
N VAL A 75 7.12 13.54 10.19
CA VAL A 75 6.69 14.20 8.96
C VAL A 75 5.29 13.72 8.60
N ILE A 76 4.29 14.53 8.93
CA ILE A 76 2.88 14.23 8.70
C ILE A 76 2.46 14.72 7.30
N PRO A 77 1.73 13.89 6.52
CA PRO A 77 1.16 14.33 5.26
C PRO A 77 0.28 15.58 5.47
N PRO A 78 0.23 16.53 4.52
CA PRO A 78 -0.70 17.67 4.58
C PRO A 78 -2.16 17.21 4.67
N ASP A 79 -3.04 17.97 5.34
CA ASP A 79 -4.41 17.53 5.69
C ASP A 79 -5.20 16.91 4.53
N GLY A 80 -5.24 17.56 3.36
CA GLY A 80 -5.93 17.04 2.18
C GLY A 80 -5.34 15.75 1.59
N VAL A 81 -4.06 15.45 1.86
CA VAL A 81 -3.41 14.19 1.48
C VAL A 81 -3.59 13.15 2.57
N LEU A 82 -3.45 13.56 3.84
CA LEU A 82 -3.66 12.72 5.02
C LEU A 82 -5.05 12.11 5.03
N ASP A 83 -6.06 12.86 4.57
CA ASP A 83 -7.43 12.39 4.41
C ASP A 83 -7.56 11.14 3.52
N PHE A 84 -6.65 10.94 2.57
CA PHE A 84 -6.58 9.74 1.75
C PHE A 84 -5.63 8.70 2.35
N VAL A 85 -4.39 9.11 2.65
CA VAL A 85 -3.32 8.20 3.10
C VAL A 85 -3.72 7.40 4.33
N ARG A 86 -4.40 8.02 5.32
CA ARG A 86 -4.77 7.36 6.58
C ARG A 86 -5.72 6.16 6.43
N TYR A 87 -6.33 6.01 5.26
CA TYR A 87 -7.24 4.91 4.94
C TYR A 87 -6.65 3.88 3.96
N VAL A 88 -5.38 4.03 3.55
CA VAL A 88 -4.71 3.06 2.65
C VAL A 88 -4.21 1.86 3.44
N ASP A 89 -5.12 0.92 3.69
CA ASP A 89 -4.82 -0.30 4.41
C ASP A 89 -4.85 -1.50 3.46
N LEU A 90 -3.76 -2.26 3.41
CA LEU A 90 -3.59 -3.32 2.44
C LEU A 90 -3.39 -4.67 3.12
N SER A 91 -4.31 -5.60 2.88
CA SER A 91 -4.13 -7.01 3.25
C SER A 91 -3.31 -7.70 2.16
N CYS A 92 -2.19 -8.31 2.53
CA CYS A 92 -1.25 -8.93 1.61
C CYS A 92 -1.33 -10.45 1.70
N TYR A 93 -1.64 -11.06 0.55
CA TYR A 93 -1.80 -12.49 0.38
C TYR A 93 -0.65 -13.02 -0.44
N ARG A 94 -0.15 -14.20 -0.09
CA ARG A 94 0.80 -14.92 -0.93
C ARG A 94 0.16 -15.21 -2.27
N VAL A 95 0.95 -15.06 -3.32
CA VAL A 95 0.55 -15.46 -4.67
C VAL A 95 1.70 -16.21 -5.34
N THR A 96 1.33 -16.99 -6.35
CA THR A 96 2.27 -17.60 -7.30
C THR A 96 1.90 -17.13 -8.68
N GLY A 97 2.90 -16.85 -9.50
CA GLY A 97 2.74 -16.45 -10.90
C GLY A 97 4.05 -16.66 -11.66
N SER A 98 4.06 -16.25 -12.91
CA SER A 98 5.23 -16.40 -13.78
C SER A 98 6.39 -15.54 -13.30
N SER A 99 7.61 -16.03 -13.44
CA SER A 99 8.79 -15.18 -13.28
C SER A 99 8.86 -14.18 -14.44
N MET A 100 9.33 -12.98 -14.12
CA MET A 100 9.79 -11.99 -15.07
C MET A 100 11.24 -11.64 -14.75
N ASP A 101 11.95 -11.08 -15.71
CA ASP A 101 13.32 -10.57 -15.53
C ASP A 101 13.34 -9.11 -15.98
N LYS A 102 12.74 -8.24 -15.16
CA LYS A 102 12.64 -6.80 -15.48
C LYS A 102 13.61 -6.00 -14.63
N SER A 103 14.66 -5.48 -15.27
CA SER A 103 15.56 -4.52 -14.65
C SER A 103 14.91 -3.13 -14.58
N LEU A 104 15.08 -2.46 -13.44
CA LEU A 104 14.55 -1.13 -13.13
C LEU A 104 15.58 -0.32 -12.34
N VAL A 105 15.51 1.00 -12.43
CA VAL A 105 16.23 1.93 -11.54
C VAL A 105 15.23 2.61 -10.62
N LEU A 106 15.39 2.43 -9.32
CA LEU A 106 14.53 3.00 -8.28
C LEU A 106 15.13 4.30 -7.71
N SER A 107 14.25 5.25 -7.39
CA SER A 107 14.57 6.45 -6.63
C SER A 107 13.48 6.74 -5.61
N HIS A 108 13.85 7.01 -4.36
CA HIS A 108 12.87 7.31 -3.31
C HIS A 108 12.12 8.63 -3.57
N LEU A 109 10.82 8.61 -3.33
CA LEU A 109 9.93 9.77 -3.46
C LEU A 109 9.68 10.47 -2.11
N ASN A 110 9.82 9.74 -1.01
CA ASN A 110 9.60 10.32 0.30
C ASN A 110 10.72 11.29 0.68
N ARG A 111 10.34 12.49 1.14
CA ARG A 111 11.29 13.56 1.52
C ARG A 111 12.27 13.16 2.63
N VAL A 112 11.88 12.29 3.57
CA VAL A 112 12.76 11.82 4.65
C VAL A 112 13.88 10.90 4.11
N LEU A 113 13.69 10.34 2.91
CA LEU A 113 14.58 9.37 2.29
C LEU A 113 15.17 9.88 0.95
N SER A 114 14.99 11.17 0.63
CA SER A 114 15.38 11.73 -0.67
C SER A 114 16.90 11.82 -0.88
N ASP A 115 17.68 11.68 0.19
CA ASP A 115 19.14 11.64 0.17
C ASP A 115 19.71 10.26 -0.20
N LEU A 116 18.86 9.22 -0.23
CA LEU A 116 19.31 7.88 -0.62
C LEU A 116 19.63 7.82 -2.11
N PRO A 117 20.72 7.12 -2.50
CA PRO A 117 21.11 7.00 -3.89
C PRO A 117 20.07 6.20 -4.68
N ARG A 118 20.02 6.46 -5.99
CA ARG A 118 19.29 5.59 -6.91
C ARG A 118 19.92 4.21 -6.92
N LYS A 119 19.11 3.18 -7.15
CA LYS A 119 19.61 1.79 -7.22
C LYS A 119 18.95 1.01 -8.32
N GLN A 120 19.71 0.08 -8.89
CA GLN A 120 19.19 -0.86 -9.88
C GLN A 120 18.66 -2.10 -9.16
N VAL A 121 17.51 -2.59 -9.61
CA VAL A 121 16.92 -3.85 -9.16
C VAL A 121 16.44 -4.67 -10.36
N LEU A 122 16.46 -5.99 -10.22
CA LEU A 122 15.82 -6.97 -11.07
C LEU A 122 14.58 -7.49 -10.35
N LEU A 123 13.42 -7.35 -10.97
CA LEU A 123 12.20 -8.02 -10.52
C LEU A 123 12.20 -9.45 -11.02
N ASN A 124 11.90 -10.37 -10.12
CA ASN A 124 11.92 -11.80 -10.36
C ASN A 124 10.47 -12.33 -10.49
N ARG A 125 9.92 -12.94 -9.45
CA ARG A 125 8.57 -13.53 -9.46
C ARG A 125 7.61 -12.79 -8.53
N PRO A 126 6.30 -12.81 -8.79
CA PRO A 126 5.32 -12.30 -7.85
C PRO A 126 5.31 -13.17 -6.59
N GLU A 127 5.22 -12.52 -5.44
CA GLU A 127 5.23 -13.17 -4.12
C GLU A 127 4.00 -12.81 -3.30
N GLN A 128 3.50 -11.58 -3.43
CA GLN A 128 2.30 -11.13 -2.72
C GLN A 128 1.39 -10.27 -3.60
N LEU A 129 0.08 -10.38 -3.41
CA LEU A 129 -0.90 -9.40 -3.86
C LEU A 129 -1.47 -8.70 -2.63
N CYS A 130 -1.29 -7.38 -2.56
CA CYS A 130 -1.79 -6.53 -1.50
C CYS A 130 -3.03 -5.78 -1.99
N VAL A 131 -4.16 -5.95 -1.30
CA VAL A 131 -5.48 -5.43 -1.72
C VAL A 131 -6.12 -4.61 -0.60
N PRO A 132 -6.95 -3.61 -0.95
CA PRO A 132 -7.45 -2.65 0.03
C PRO A 132 -8.52 -3.26 0.93
N VAL A 133 -8.41 -3.01 2.23
CA VAL A 133 -9.35 -3.48 3.26
C VAL A 133 -9.77 -2.34 4.20
N ALA A 134 -10.97 -2.41 4.75
CA ALA A 134 -11.38 -1.62 5.91
C ALA A 134 -11.20 -2.41 7.20
N LYS A 135 -10.89 -1.71 8.29
CA LYS A 135 -10.72 -2.29 9.63
C LYS A 135 -11.92 -1.99 10.52
N ASN A 136 -12.40 -3.00 11.24
CA ASN A 136 -13.42 -2.90 12.29
C ASN A 136 -14.69 -2.14 11.85
N GLY A 137 -15.08 -2.30 10.58
CA GLY A 137 -16.25 -1.63 10.00
C GLY A 137 -16.07 -0.12 9.75
N VAL A 138 -14.90 0.45 10.04
CA VAL A 138 -14.60 1.87 9.76
C VAL A 138 -14.34 2.03 8.28
N LEU A 139 -15.31 2.61 7.56
CA LEU A 139 -15.20 2.91 6.15
C LEU A 139 -14.63 4.33 5.92
N PRO A 140 -13.81 4.53 4.89
CA PRO A 140 -13.40 5.87 4.48
C PRO A 140 -14.60 6.69 3.98
N PRO A 141 -14.52 8.04 4.01
CA PRO A 141 -15.46 8.90 3.29
C PRO A 141 -15.58 8.51 1.81
N ALA A 142 -16.74 8.75 1.19
CA ALA A 142 -17.04 8.25 -0.16
C ALA A 142 -15.98 8.64 -1.22
N GLU A 143 -15.50 9.89 -1.20
CA GLU A 143 -14.45 10.37 -2.12
C GLU A 143 -13.12 9.64 -1.91
N VAL A 144 -12.76 9.35 -0.65
CA VAL A 144 -11.55 8.59 -0.31
C VAL A 144 -11.72 7.13 -0.71
N LEU A 145 -12.88 6.54 -0.41
CA LEU A 145 -13.21 5.17 -0.78
C LEU A 145 -13.18 4.96 -2.30
N ARG A 146 -13.61 5.96 -3.09
CA ARG A 146 -13.53 5.93 -4.56
C ARG A 146 -12.10 5.70 -5.05
N VAL A 147 -11.10 6.21 -4.35
CA VAL A 147 -9.68 6.02 -4.69
C VAL A 147 -9.14 4.74 -4.05
N VAL A 148 -9.23 4.61 -2.73
CA VAL A 148 -8.57 3.55 -1.95
C VAL A 148 -8.97 2.15 -2.41
N ARG A 149 -10.23 1.95 -2.80
CA ARG A 149 -10.72 0.63 -3.24
C ARG A 149 -10.05 0.09 -4.52
N HIS A 150 -9.32 0.91 -5.26
CA HIS A 150 -8.61 0.53 -6.47
C HIS A 150 -7.08 0.51 -6.29
N ILE A 151 -6.57 0.58 -5.06
CA ILE A 151 -5.14 0.45 -4.75
C ILE A 151 -4.81 -1.02 -4.57
N ASP A 152 -4.49 -1.70 -5.67
CA ASP A 152 -4.02 -3.07 -5.65
C ASP A 152 -2.57 -3.14 -6.10
N LEU A 153 -1.73 -3.78 -5.29
CA LEU A 153 -0.30 -3.84 -5.52
C LEU A 153 0.16 -5.30 -5.64
N LEU A 154 0.78 -5.63 -6.77
CA LEU A 154 1.48 -6.90 -6.94
C LEU A 154 2.95 -6.72 -6.55
N CYS A 155 3.38 -7.46 -5.55
CA CYS A 155 4.73 -7.40 -5.00
C CYS A 155 5.60 -8.51 -5.57
N TYR A 156 6.70 -8.11 -6.18
CA TYR A 156 7.72 -8.99 -6.75
C TYR A 156 8.92 -9.08 -5.84
N GLY A 157 9.51 -10.26 -5.72
CA GLY A 157 10.85 -10.39 -5.17
C GLY A 157 11.84 -9.57 -6.03
N ALA A 158 12.68 -8.76 -5.39
CA ALA A 158 13.62 -7.86 -6.06
C ALA A 158 15.07 -8.21 -5.68
N THR A 159 16.02 -8.08 -6.60
CA THR A 159 17.46 -8.27 -6.32
C THR A 159 18.32 -7.19 -6.99
N PRO A 160 19.48 -6.80 -6.44
CA PRO A 160 20.05 -7.24 -5.16
C PRO A 160 19.30 -6.68 -3.95
N ASN A 161 19.29 -7.45 -2.86
CA ASN A 161 18.75 -7.03 -1.57
C ASN A 161 19.76 -6.10 -0.89
N VAL A 162 19.67 -4.80 -1.15
CA VAL A 162 20.55 -3.79 -0.53
C VAL A 162 19.89 -3.29 0.76
N PRO A 163 20.62 -3.26 1.90
CA PRO A 163 20.07 -2.73 3.15
C PRO A 163 20.06 -1.20 3.15
N MET A 164 19.00 -0.62 3.72
CA MET A 164 18.91 0.84 3.95
C MET A 164 19.77 1.27 5.15
N ASN A 165 19.87 0.42 6.19
CA ASN A 165 20.64 0.66 7.41
C ASN A 165 20.33 1.98 8.12
N ARG A 166 19.06 2.39 8.12
CA ARG A 166 18.62 3.68 8.66
C ARG A 166 17.70 3.49 9.86
N PRO A 167 17.94 4.18 10.99
CA PRO A 167 16.94 4.29 12.06
C PRO A 167 15.84 5.26 11.62
N LEU A 168 14.57 4.93 11.90
CA LEU A 168 13.42 5.79 11.67
C LEU A 168 12.47 5.71 12.85
N ALA A 169 11.79 6.83 13.16
CA ALA A 169 10.66 6.84 14.05
C ALA A 169 9.37 6.69 13.22
N LEU A 170 8.52 5.72 13.55
CA LEU A 170 7.25 5.47 12.89
C LEU A 170 6.08 5.83 13.81
N ARG A 171 5.05 6.46 13.24
CA ARG A 171 3.81 6.77 13.94
C ARG A 171 2.61 6.38 13.08
N GLN A 172 1.67 5.64 13.66
CA GLN A 172 0.44 5.24 12.98
C GLN A 172 -0.39 6.45 12.53
N LEU A 173 -0.86 6.41 11.29
CA LEU A 173 -1.83 7.36 10.75
C LEU A 173 -3.24 6.77 10.69
N ASN A 174 -3.36 5.44 10.73
CA ASN A 174 -4.65 4.78 10.62
C ASN A 174 -5.56 5.09 11.81
N PRO A 175 -6.79 5.58 11.60
CA PRO A 175 -7.69 5.98 12.70
C PRO A 175 -8.09 4.84 13.65
N VAL A 176 -8.02 3.59 13.21
CA VAL A 176 -8.34 2.41 14.06
C VAL A 176 -7.14 1.99 14.93
N LEU A 177 -5.92 2.31 14.52
CA LEU A 177 -4.68 1.88 15.17
C LEU A 177 -3.99 2.99 15.97
N VAL A 178 -4.28 4.25 15.68
CA VAL A 178 -3.88 5.37 16.54
C VAL A 178 -4.37 5.12 17.97
N GLY A 179 -3.45 5.21 18.93
CA GLY A 179 -3.71 4.92 20.34
C GLY A 179 -3.68 3.44 20.74
N LYS A 180 -3.64 2.51 19.78
CA LYS A 180 -3.47 1.07 20.03
C LYS A 180 -2.05 0.58 19.80
N ILE A 181 -1.39 1.14 18.79
CA ILE A 181 0.03 0.88 18.50
C ILE A 181 0.78 2.19 18.79
N PRO A 182 1.66 2.22 19.80
CA PRO A 182 2.42 3.42 20.11
C PRO A 182 3.45 3.73 19.00
N PRO A 183 3.91 4.98 18.88
CA PRO A 183 5.06 5.30 18.04
C PRO A 183 6.27 4.43 18.41
N ALA A 184 7.06 4.05 17.41
CA ALA A 184 8.19 3.14 17.60
C ALA A 184 9.41 3.56 16.77
N ASP A 185 10.59 3.41 17.36
CA ASP A 185 11.85 3.47 16.63
C ASP A 185 12.11 2.11 15.97
N VAL A 186 12.43 2.13 14.68
CA VAL A 186 12.74 0.94 13.88
C VAL A 186 14.10 1.08 13.22
N ARG A 187 14.77 -0.05 13.00
CA ARG A 187 15.95 -0.12 12.11
C ARG A 187 15.54 -0.75 10.79
N VAL A 188 15.69 0.01 9.71
CA VAL A 188 15.37 -0.44 8.34
C VAL A 188 16.56 -1.23 7.78
N GLY A 189 16.29 -2.48 7.41
CA GLY A 189 17.25 -3.45 6.91
C GLY A 189 17.18 -3.61 5.39
N TYR A 190 17.14 -4.86 4.93
CA TYR A 190 17.23 -5.25 3.52
C TYR A 190 15.95 -4.94 2.75
N SER A 191 16.08 -4.38 1.53
CA SER A 191 15.00 -4.41 0.55
C SER A 191 14.73 -5.85 0.12
N ARG A 192 13.46 -6.23 0.02
CA ARG A 192 13.02 -7.58 -0.37
C ARG A 192 12.13 -7.58 -1.60
N GLN A 193 11.23 -6.61 -1.68
CA GLN A 193 10.16 -6.62 -2.67
C GLN A 193 9.93 -5.24 -3.25
N LEU A 194 9.50 -5.21 -4.49
CA LEU A 194 8.90 -4.03 -5.11
C LEU A 194 7.43 -4.33 -5.41
N CYS A 195 6.54 -3.55 -4.83
CA CYS A 195 5.10 -3.60 -5.05
C CYS A 195 4.71 -2.57 -6.09
N VAL A 196 4.03 -3.01 -7.14
CA VAL A 196 3.66 -2.20 -8.29
C VAL A 196 2.16 -2.25 -8.53
N PRO A 197 1.54 -1.17 -9.04
CA PRO A 197 0.11 -1.08 -9.16
C PRO A 197 -0.40 -1.93 -10.32
N VAL A 198 -1.41 -2.73 -10.01
CA VAL A 198 -2.13 -3.59 -10.94
C VAL A 198 -3.62 -3.32 -10.83
N TYR A 199 -4.39 -3.74 -11.82
CA TYR A 199 -5.83 -3.93 -11.63
C TYR A 199 -6.24 -5.35 -12.00
N LYS A 200 -7.38 -5.77 -11.45
CA LYS A 200 -7.96 -7.09 -11.66
C LYS A 200 -8.93 -7.06 -12.83
N GLY A 201 -8.96 -8.13 -13.62
CA GLY A 201 -10.00 -8.33 -14.61
C GLY A 201 -11.40 -8.21 -13.98
N GLY A 202 -12.27 -7.40 -14.59
CA GLY A 202 -13.60 -7.10 -14.06
C GLY A 202 -13.68 -5.86 -13.17
N ASP A 203 -12.56 -5.20 -12.85
CA ASP A 203 -12.57 -3.89 -12.19
C ASP A 203 -12.79 -2.76 -13.22
N ASN A 204 -13.51 -1.71 -12.81
CA ASN A 204 -13.72 -0.50 -13.60
C ASN A 204 -13.20 0.70 -12.80
N ILE A 205 -11.98 1.13 -13.14
CA ILE A 205 -11.29 2.24 -12.48
C ILE A 205 -11.60 3.53 -13.23
N PRO A 206 -12.24 4.53 -12.60
CA PRO A 206 -12.45 5.83 -13.23
C PRO A 206 -11.13 6.46 -13.68
N PRO A 207 -11.07 7.16 -14.83
CA PRO A 207 -9.83 7.73 -15.36
C PRO A 207 -9.07 8.61 -14.36
N GLU A 208 -9.78 9.46 -13.61
CA GLU A 208 -9.19 10.33 -12.59
C GLU A 208 -8.59 9.56 -11.41
N VAL A 209 -9.12 8.38 -11.10
CA VAL A 209 -8.55 7.48 -10.09
C VAL A 209 -7.35 6.73 -10.67
N MET A 210 -7.45 6.27 -11.92
CA MET A 210 -6.35 5.61 -12.64
C MET A 210 -5.12 6.52 -12.69
N ASP A 211 -5.31 7.82 -12.95
CA ASP A 211 -4.23 8.81 -13.00
C ASP A 211 -3.49 8.99 -11.67
N LEU A 212 -4.10 8.59 -10.55
CA LEU A 212 -3.48 8.55 -9.23
C LEU A 212 -2.83 7.21 -8.94
N VAL A 213 -3.63 6.13 -8.93
CA VAL A 213 -3.21 4.84 -8.38
C VAL A 213 -2.11 4.16 -9.21
N ARG A 214 -2.02 4.48 -10.51
CA ARG A 214 -0.98 3.94 -11.40
C ARG A 214 0.46 4.32 -11.02
N TRP A 215 0.62 5.29 -10.13
CA TRP A 215 1.93 5.78 -9.66
C TRP A 215 2.34 5.23 -8.29
N ILE A 216 1.49 4.42 -7.64
CA ILE A 216 1.77 3.88 -6.30
C ILE A 216 2.73 2.70 -6.43
N ASP A 217 4.01 2.98 -6.26
CA ASP A 217 5.04 1.95 -6.19
C ASP A 217 5.73 1.99 -4.83
N LEU A 218 5.75 0.85 -4.16
CA LEU A 218 6.29 0.74 -2.82
C LEU A 218 7.42 -0.28 -2.81
N GLU A 219 8.60 0.16 -2.37
CA GLU A 219 9.67 -0.75 -2.05
C GLU A 219 9.56 -1.19 -0.59
N LYS A 220 9.52 -2.51 -0.35
CA LYS A 220 9.40 -3.09 0.98
C LYS A 220 10.76 -3.50 1.54
N TYR A 221 11.04 -2.99 2.72
CA TYR A 221 12.24 -3.28 3.49
C TYR A 221 11.88 -4.08 4.73
N ASP A 222 12.74 -5.02 5.12
CA ASP A 222 12.68 -5.62 6.46
C ASP A 222 12.91 -4.52 7.51
N ILE A 223 12.19 -4.60 8.62
CA ILE A 223 12.42 -3.73 9.78
C ILE A 223 12.63 -4.56 11.03
N THR A 224 13.44 -4.02 11.94
CA THR A 224 13.51 -4.49 13.32
C THR A 224 12.87 -3.44 14.21
N ALA A 225 11.79 -3.82 14.89
CA ALA A 225 11.03 -2.98 15.81
C ALA A 225 10.99 -3.65 17.20
N ARG A 226 10.60 -2.88 18.23
CA ARG A 226 10.31 -3.46 19.55
C ARG A 226 9.09 -4.38 19.48
N GLU A 227 9.02 -5.32 20.42
CA GLU A 227 7.83 -6.15 20.60
C GLU A 227 6.60 -5.27 20.87
N MET A 228 5.45 -5.72 20.37
CA MET A 228 4.18 -5.03 20.51
C MET A 228 3.13 -5.94 21.16
N ALA A 229 2.17 -5.34 21.84
CA ALA A 229 0.98 -6.07 22.27
C ALA A 229 0.16 -6.50 21.04
N PRO A 230 -0.42 -7.72 21.04
CA PRO A 230 -1.28 -8.15 19.95
C PRO A 230 -2.49 -7.21 19.76
N VAL A 231 -2.86 -6.94 18.51
CA VAL A 231 -4.03 -6.11 18.18
C VAL A 231 -5.01 -6.89 17.32
N ASP A 232 -6.19 -7.15 17.85
CA ASP A 232 -7.26 -7.85 17.14
C ASP A 232 -8.06 -6.90 16.25
N LEU A 233 -8.32 -7.37 15.04
CA LEU A 233 -8.97 -6.66 13.97
C LEU A 233 -9.94 -7.56 13.22
N THR A 234 -10.92 -6.91 12.62
CA THR A 234 -11.82 -7.47 11.63
C THR A 234 -11.59 -6.73 10.31
N LEU A 235 -11.35 -7.46 9.22
CA LEU A 235 -11.02 -6.89 7.92
C LEU A 235 -12.13 -7.15 6.90
N ARG A 236 -12.46 -6.15 6.09
CA ARG A 236 -13.39 -6.28 4.97
C ARG A 236 -12.76 -5.74 3.70
N HIS A 237 -12.77 -6.54 2.64
CA HIS A 237 -12.27 -6.12 1.33
C HIS A 237 -13.05 -4.92 0.79
N LEU A 238 -12.31 -3.91 0.33
CA LEU A 238 -12.88 -2.73 -0.32
C LEU A 238 -12.89 -2.86 -1.84
N ASN A 239 -11.98 -3.65 -2.40
CA ASN A 239 -11.90 -3.80 -3.85
C ASN A 239 -13.20 -4.41 -4.42
N PRO A 240 -13.81 -3.82 -5.47
CA PRO A 240 -15.08 -4.28 -6.02
C PRO A 240 -15.11 -5.75 -6.47
N VAL A 241 -14.00 -6.27 -7.01
CA VAL A 241 -13.86 -7.64 -7.48
C VAL A 241 -13.80 -8.63 -6.31
N LEU A 242 -13.22 -8.22 -5.19
CA LEU A 242 -13.01 -9.06 -4.01
C LEU A 242 -14.02 -8.78 -2.88
N ALA A 243 -14.93 -7.81 -3.05
CA ALA A 243 -15.86 -7.37 -2.02
C ALA A 243 -16.83 -8.47 -1.51
N ARG A 244 -16.97 -9.57 -2.27
CA ARG A 244 -17.79 -10.74 -1.90
C ARG A 244 -17.04 -11.78 -1.09
N LEU A 245 -15.72 -11.62 -0.90
CA LEU A 245 -14.98 -12.49 0.01
C LEU A 245 -15.48 -12.30 1.45
N PRO A 246 -15.42 -13.36 2.27
CA PRO A 246 -15.84 -13.28 3.65
C PRO A 246 -15.01 -12.25 4.42
N GLU A 247 -15.61 -11.74 5.49
CA GLU A 247 -14.91 -10.91 6.46
C GLU A 247 -13.80 -11.71 7.16
N GLU A 248 -12.67 -11.07 7.41
CA GLU A 248 -11.50 -11.74 7.97
C GLU A 248 -11.29 -11.34 9.42
N LYS A 249 -10.77 -12.28 10.22
CA LYS A 249 -10.17 -11.96 11.52
C LYS A 249 -8.65 -11.87 11.36
N ALA A 250 -8.05 -10.88 12.02
CA ALA A 250 -6.61 -10.67 12.00
C ALA A 250 -6.13 -10.22 13.36
N THR A 251 -5.10 -10.87 13.88
CA THR A 251 -4.33 -10.38 15.04
C THR A 251 -2.97 -9.90 14.55
N LEU A 252 -2.65 -8.63 14.75
CA LEU A 252 -1.32 -8.08 14.48
C LEU A 252 -0.38 -8.52 15.60
N THR A 253 0.78 -9.06 15.27
CA THR A 253 1.70 -9.64 16.28
C THR A 253 3.10 -9.04 16.27
N ALA A 254 3.57 -8.51 15.14
CA ALA A 254 4.86 -7.86 15.02
C ALA A 254 4.90 -6.97 13.78
N ALA A 255 5.53 -5.81 13.87
CA ALA A 255 5.95 -5.03 12.72
C ALA A 255 7.16 -5.71 12.06
N VAL A 256 7.07 -6.01 10.76
CA VAL A 256 8.08 -6.83 10.06
C VAL A 256 8.65 -6.18 8.82
N GLN A 257 7.88 -5.32 8.15
CA GLN A 257 8.37 -4.62 6.96
C GLN A 257 7.87 -3.17 6.90
N LEU A 258 8.58 -2.33 6.14
CA LEU A 258 8.22 -0.96 5.81
C LEU A 258 8.18 -0.81 4.28
N GLY A 259 7.02 -0.49 3.73
CA GLY A 259 6.83 -0.07 2.34
C GLY A 259 7.06 1.43 2.21
N VAL A 260 7.99 1.84 1.35
CA VAL A 260 8.31 3.25 1.09
C VAL A 260 8.13 3.60 -0.39
N PRO A 261 7.67 4.81 -0.72
CA PRO A 261 7.34 5.15 -2.09
C PRO A 261 8.59 5.41 -2.93
N VAL A 262 8.60 4.85 -4.14
CA VAL A 262 9.69 4.97 -5.11
C VAL A 262 9.17 5.30 -6.50
N ALA A 263 9.98 5.96 -7.32
CA ALA A 263 9.79 6.06 -8.76
C ALA A 263 10.66 5.02 -9.48
N LYS A 264 10.23 4.60 -10.68
CA LYS A 264 10.97 3.70 -11.57
C LYS A 264 11.50 4.45 -12.79
N ASP A 265 12.74 4.17 -13.17
CA ASP A 265 13.38 4.64 -14.40
C ASP A 265 13.29 6.15 -14.61
N GLY A 266 13.35 6.92 -13.51
CA GLY A 266 13.23 8.38 -13.52
C GLY A 266 11.82 8.91 -13.86
N ARG A 267 10.81 8.04 -14.00
CA ARG A 267 9.41 8.43 -14.18
C ARG A 267 8.80 8.80 -12.82
N ILE A 268 8.82 10.10 -12.52
CA ILE A 268 8.28 10.67 -11.29
C ILE A 268 6.78 10.94 -11.47
N PRO A 269 5.93 10.68 -10.45
CA PRO A 269 4.52 11.04 -10.50
C PRO A 269 4.34 12.55 -10.72
N PRO A 270 3.39 12.99 -11.55
CA PRO A 270 3.22 14.41 -11.86
C PRO A 270 2.54 15.21 -10.73
N GLY A 271 2.76 16.53 -10.78
CA GLY A 271 2.09 17.54 -9.95
C GLY A 271 2.70 17.77 -8.58
#